data_AF-A0A0M8Y6U5-F1
#
_entry.id   AF-A0A0M8Y6U5-F1
#
_cell.length_a   1.000
_cell.length_b   1.000
_cell.length_c   1.000
_cell.angle_alpha   90.00
_cell.angle_beta   90.00
_cell.angle_gamma   90.00
#
_symmetry.space_group_name_H-M   'P 1'
#
loop_
_entity.id
_entity.type
_entity.pdbx_description
1 polymer ?
#
loop_
_entity_poly.entity_id
_entity_poly.type
_entity_poly.pdbx_seq_one_letter_code
_entity_poly.pdbx_strand_id
1 'polypeptide(L)'
;MRYRKIVDDSVSGTASVYGVLADGRLTYTAIDAANGTRTHGAVASGASLGFVPKAMATLNFNTVLVTSSGGQLYRVDVITNNTSLTFNAPVPLGGGWTHDLLAYDGRGSLYGIAAGALRRYTITANKPGAGDITSDGLIDTGFTLKTLTATGPDWLLGTTSGGELLSYRIRGAGDWTRYELKSSTWQVFTDLVSPGGGVYFGHNADGGLYHYVDDNPYDGSGADLRGLDAVDAQGWSQVLLSAQPGTVA
;
A
#
# COMPACT_ATOMS: atom_id res chain seq x y z
N MET A 1 -10.92 44.00 -2.99
CA MET A 1 -11.27 42.76 -3.71
C MET A 1 -10.37 41.65 -3.22
N ARG A 2 -10.91 40.66 -2.50
CA ARG A 2 -10.15 39.47 -2.07
C ARG A 2 -10.14 38.49 -3.24
N TYR A 3 -8.96 38.20 -3.79
CA TYR A 3 -8.79 37.08 -4.70
C TYR A 3 -9.01 35.79 -3.91
N ARG A 4 -10.17 35.17 -4.11
CA ARG A 4 -10.42 33.77 -3.77
C ARG A 4 -9.49 32.98 -4.68
N LYS A 5 -8.42 32.42 -4.12
CA LYS A 5 -7.62 31.41 -4.83
C LYS A 5 -8.56 30.22 -5.02
N ILE A 6 -9.07 30.06 -6.24
CA ILE A 6 -9.68 28.80 -6.67
C ILE A 6 -8.50 27.85 -6.84
N VAL A 7 -8.29 26.99 -5.84
CA VAL A 7 -7.61 25.69 -6.02
C VAL A 7 -8.58 24.68 -5.43
N ASP A 8 -9.65 24.43 -6.17
CA ASP A 8 -10.53 23.29 -5.92
C ASP A 8 -9.95 22.11 -6.70
N ASP A 9 -9.13 21.34 -6.00
CA ASP A 9 -9.18 19.88 -5.94
C ASP A 9 -8.54 19.52 -4.59
N SER A 10 -9.30 19.74 -3.52
CA SER A 10 -8.82 19.44 -2.17
C SER A 10 -8.85 17.93 -1.98
N VAL A 11 -7.68 17.32 -1.78
CA VAL A 11 -7.56 15.97 -1.25
C VAL A 11 -8.58 15.77 -0.14
N SER A 12 -9.39 14.73 -0.26
CA SER A 12 -10.49 14.47 0.66
C SER A 12 -10.69 12.97 0.89
N GLY A 13 -11.22 12.64 2.07
CA GLY A 13 -11.49 11.26 2.45
C GLY A 13 -10.60 10.78 3.59
N THR A 14 -10.75 9.50 3.92
CA THR A 14 -10.05 8.87 5.03
C THR A 14 -9.17 7.76 4.49
N ALA A 15 -7.87 7.85 4.76
CA ALA A 15 -6.95 6.77 4.50
C ALA A 15 -7.14 5.70 5.58
N SER A 16 -7.67 4.55 5.18
CA SER A 16 -7.81 3.37 6.03
C SER A 16 -6.56 2.50 5.90
N VAL A 17 -5.72 2.47 6.93
CA VAL A 17 -4.42 1.80 6.90
C VAL A 17 -4.45 0.57 7.80
N TYR A 18 -4.17 -0.59 7.20
CA TYR A 18 -3.87 -1.81 7.95
C TYR A 18 -2.37 -1.98 8.10
N GLY A 19 -1.96 -2.66 9.16
CA GLY A 19 -0.57 -3.03 9.37
C GLY A 19 -0.41 -4.28 10.21
N VAL A 20 0.82 -4.75 10.33
CA VAL A 20 1.16 -5.93 11.13
C VAL A 20 2.27 -5.58 12.12
N LEU A 21 2.11 -6.00 13.38
CA LEU A 21 3.16 -5.92 14.39
C LEU A 21 4.13 -7.11 14.25
N ALA A 22 5.32 -6.97 14.84
CA ALA A 22 6.34 -8.03 14.83
C ALA A 22 5.90 -9.37 15.48
N ASP A 23 4.81 -9.37 16.27
CA ASP A 23 4.21 -10.57 16.84
C ASP A 23 3.06 -11.16 16.00
N GLY A 24 2.84 -10.61 14.79
CA GLY A 24 1.82 -11.05 13.84
C GLY A 24 0.41 -10.54 14.14
N ARG A 25 0.21 -9.65 15.14
CA ARG A 25 -1.09 -9.00 15.34
C ARG A 25 -1.35 -7.96 14.25
N LEU A 26 -2.61 -7.88 13.82
CA LEU A 26 -3.06 -6.89 12.85
C LEU A 26 -3.31 -5.55 13.57
N THR A 27 -3.12 -4.44 12.88
CA THR A 27 -3.50 -3.10 13.34
C THR A 27 -4.35 -2.37 12.32
N TYR A 28 -5.16 -1.42 12.78
CA TYR A 28 -5.91 -0.50 11.93
C TYR A 28 -5.75 0.94 12.44
N THR A 29 -5.54 1.86 11.50
CA THR A 29 -5.46 3.30 11.75
C THR A 29 -6.25 4.04 10.68
N ALA A 30 -6.95 5.11 11.06
CA ALA A 30 -7.58 6.02 10.12
C ALA A 30 -6.86 7.38 10.15
N ILE A 31 -6.60 7.93 8.98
CA ILE A 31 -5.92 9.21 8.79
C ILE A 31 -6.78 10.08 7.89
N ASP A 32 -7.00 11.34 8.28
CA ASP A 32 -7.57 12.36 7.39
C ASP A 32 -6.54 12.66 6.29
N ALA A 33 -6.89 12.33 5.06
CA ALA A 33 -5.96 12.42 3.94
C ALA A 33 -5.65 13.86 3.54
N ALA A 34 -6.49 14.83 3.87
CA ALA A 34 -6.28 16.23 3.49
C ALA A 34 -5.14 16.86 4.29
N ASN A 35 -5.03 16.50 5.56
CA ASN A 35 -4.14 17.16 6.52
C ASN A 35 -3.17 16.21 7.24
N GLY A 36 -3.29 14.90 7.04
CA GLY A 36 -2.45 13.90 7.69
C GLY A 36 -2.76 13.68 9.17
N THR A 37 -3.89 14.18 9.68
CA THR A 37 -4.26 13.96 11.10
C THR A 37 -4.70 12.52 11.29
N ARG A 38 -4.06 11.82 12.24
CA ARG A 38 -4.56 10.53 12.72
C ARG A 38 -5.91 10.73 13.42
N THR A 39 -6.99 10.28 12.81
CA THR A 39 -8.36 10.43 13.35
C THR A 39 -8.78 9.25 14.22
N HIS A 40 -8.12 8.09 14.06
CA HIS A 40 -8.38 6.90 14.87
C HIS A 40 -7.18 5.95 14.88
N GLY A 41 -7.00 5.22 15.99
CA GLY A 41 -6.01 4.15 16.13
C GLY A 41 -4.61 4.58 16.62
N ALA A 42 -3.59 3.73 16.52
CA ALA A 42 -3.65 2.36 15.99
C ALA A 42 -4.40 1.41 16.94
N VAL A 43 -5.45 0.75 16.43
CA VAL A 43 -6.14 -0.32 17.16
C VAL A 43 -5.49 -1.64 16.78
N ALA A 44 -4.94 -2.37 17.74
CA ALA A 44 -4.36 -3.69 17.54
C ALA A 44 -5.39 -4.79 17.82
N SER A 45 -5.31 -5.88 17.05
CA SER A 45 -6.08 -7.08 17.34
C SER A 45 -5.61 -7.75 18.62
N GLY A 46 -6.51 -8.47 19.30
CA GLY A 46 -6.13 -9.35 20.40
C GLY A 46 -5.44 -10.63 19.93
N ALA A 47 -5.87 -11.15 18.77
CA ALA A 47 -5.31 -12.34 18.15
C ALA A 47 -4.16 -12.00 17.20
N SER A 48 -3.17 -12.89 17.11
CA SER A 48 -2.14 -12.89 16.06
C SER A 48 -2.62 -13.68 14.84
N LEU A 49 -2.07 -13.36 13.66
CA LEU A 49 -2.21 -14.16 12.43
C LEU A 49 -1.60 -15.57 12.57
N GLY A 50 -0.79 -15.81 13.62
CA GLY A 50 -0.07 -17.05 13.84
C GLY A 50 1.30 -17.11 13.14
N PHE A 51 1.63 -16.07 12.39
CA PHE A 51 2.93 -15.85 11.75
C PHE A 51 3.12 -14.35 11.47
N VAL A 52 4.35 -13.94 11.16
CA VAL A 52 4.63 -12.59 10.63
C VAL A 52 4.62 -12.66 9.11
N PRO A 53 3.72 -11.95 8.42
CA PRO A 53 3.70 -11.92 6.97
C PRO A 53 4.98 -11.34 6.36
N LYS A 54 5.23 -11.69 5.11
CA LYS A 54 6.34 -11.18 4.30
C LYS A 54 5.91 -9.96 3.46
N ALA A 55 4.70 -9.99 2.92
CA ALA A 55 4.08 -8.90 2.16
C ALA A 55 2.58 -8.80 2.48
N MET A 56 1.99 -7.63 2.24
CA MET A 56 0.58 -7.35 2.50
C MET A 56 -0.05 -6.48 1.40
N ALA A 57 -1.32 -6.74 1.07
CA ALA A 57 -2.15 -5.85 0.27
C ALA A 57 -3.59 -5.80 0.84
N THR A 58 -4.06 -4.59 1.18
CA THR A 58 -5.45 -4.35 1.57
C THR A 58 -6.33 -4.28 0.32
N LEU A 59 -7.37 -5.10 0.25
CA LEU A 59 -8.30 -5.06 -0.90
C LEU A 59 -9.45 -4.07 -0.65
N ASN A 60 -9.99 -4.10 0.57
CA ASN A 60 -11.11 -3.28 1.01
C ASN A 60 -11.18 -3.32 2.55
N PHE A 61 -12.23 -2.69 3.10
CA PHE A 61 -12.42 -2.53 4.55
C PHE A 61 -12.52 -3.84 5.35
N ASN A 62 -12.72 -5.00 4.72
CA ASN A 62 -12.86 -6.27 5.43
C ASN A 62 -11.99 -7.41 4.90
N THR A 63 -11.09 -7.13 3.96
CA THR A 63 -10.30 -8.15 3.29
C THR A 63 -8.87 -7.68 3.06
N VAL A 64 -7.93 -8.43 3.64
CA VAL A 64 -6.49 -8.20 3.47
C VAL A 64 -5.84 -9.48 2.96
N LEU A 65 -4.93 -9.36 2.00
CA LEU A 65 -4.11 -10.47 1.50
C LEU A 65 -2.70 -10.37 2.09
N VAL A 66 -2.16 -11.51 2.50
CA VAL A 66 -0.81 -11.60 3.10
C VAL A 66 -0.06 -12.83 2.62
N THR A 67 1.26 -12.70 2.42
CA THR A 67 2.14 -13.85 2.12
C THR A 67 2.87 -14.32 3.38
N SER A 68 3.10 -15.62 3.50
CA SER A 68 4.03 -16.17 4.50
C SER A 68 5.44 -16.32 3.96
N SER A 69 6.42 -16.49 4.85
CA SER A 69 7.80 -16.85 4.48
C SER A 69 7.90 -18.19 3.75
N GLY A 70 6.94 -19.09 3.93
CA GLY A 70 6.83 -20.36 3.22
C GLY A 70 6.24 -20.26 1.81
N GLY A 71 5.93 -19.06 1.32
CA GLY A 71 5.40 -18.87 -0.04
C GLY A 71 3.92 -19.20 -0.17
N GLN A 72 3.14 -19.06 0.90
CA GLN A 72 1.69 -19.28 0.91
C GLN A 72 0.96 -17.94 0.94
N LEU A 73 -0.09 -17.79 0.12
CA LEU A 73 -1.02 -16.67 0.23
C LEU A 73 -2.14 -17.01 1.22
N TYR A 74 -2.49 -16.03 2.04
CA TYR A 74 -3.64 -16.07 2.93
C TYR A 74 -4.53 -14.86 2.70
N ARG A 75 -5.83 -15.09 2.89
CA ARG A 75 -6.83 -14.03 3.07
C ARG A 75 -7.13 -13.87 4.55
N VAL A 76 -7.12 -12.63 5.02
CA VAL A 76 -7.54 -12.24 6.36
C VAL A 76 -8.90 -11.57 6.25
N ASP A 77 -9.90 -12.20 6.87
CA ASP A 77 -11.27 -11.69 6.88
C ASP A 77 -11.49 -10.87 8.15
N VAL A 78 -11.40 -9.54 8.01
CA VAL A 78 -11.62 -8.60 9.12
C VAL A 78 -13.12 -8.50 9.41
N ILE A 79 -13.49 -8.58 10.69
CA ILE A 79 -14.87 -8.55 11.18
C ILE A 79 -15.22 -7.13 11.64
N THR A 80 -14.34 -6.53 12.45
CA THR A 80 -14.44 -5.15 12.91
C THR A 80 -13.07 -4.48 12.82
N ASN A 81 -13.03 -3.20 12.50
CA ASN A 81 -11.81 -2.40 12.41
C ASN A 81 -11.94 -1.01 13.08
N ASN A 82 -13.05 -0.74 13.75
CA ASN A 82 -13.27 0.54 14.41
C ASN A 82 -12.80 0.48 15.88
N THR A 83 -13.71 0.47 16.85
CA THR A 83 -13.37 0.45 18.30
C THR A 83 -12.61 -0.79 18.74
N SER A 84 -12.74 -1.89 18.00
CA SER A 84 -11.95 -3.10 18.15
C SER A 84 -11.55 -3.65 16.79
N LEU A 85 -10.39 -4.30 16.74
CA LEU A 85 -9.91 -5.02 15.58
C LEU A 85 -10.01 -6.53 15.80
N THR A 86 -10.88 -7.18 15.05
CA THR A 86 -11.07 -8.64 15.10
C THR A 86 -11.15 -9.21 13.70
N PHE A 87 -10.73 -10.46 13.54
CA PHE A 87 -10.71 -11.17 12.26
C PHE A 87 -10.92 -12.67 12.47
N ASN A 88 -11.40 -13.35 11.42
CA ASN A 88 -11.42 -14.82 11.39
C ASN A 88 -10.03 -15.37 11.13
N ALA A 89 -9.77 -16.62 11.56
CA ALA A 89 -8.53 -17.32 11.25
C ALA A 89 -8.14 -17.17 9.77
N PRO A 90 -6.88 -16.83 9.43
CA PRO A 90 -6.46 -16.62 8.05
C PRO A 90 -6.76 -17.83 7.16
N VAL A 91 -7.36 -17.57 5.99
CA VAL A 91 -7.77 -18.61 5.03
C VAL A 91 -6.66 -18.81 4.00
N PRO A 92 -6.06 -20.01 3.88
CA PRO A 92 -5.06 -20.28 2.86
C PRO A 92 -5.66 -20.29 1.46
N LEU A 93 -5.02 -19.59 0.52
CA LEU A 93 -5.45 -19.48 -0.88
C LEU A 93 -4.56 -20.23 -1.89
N GLY A 94 -3.36 -20.62 -1.50
CA GLY A 94 -2.46 -21.46 -2.31
C GLY A 94 -0.98 -21.14 -2.10
N GLY A 95 -0.11 -22.08 -2.52
CA GLY A 95 1.34 -21.90 -2.51
C GLY A 95 1.87 -21.20 -3.77
N GLY A 96 3.19 -20.93 -3.81
CA GLY A 96 3.86 -20.26 -4.95
C GLY A 96 3.93 -18.73 -4.83
N TRP A 97 3.47 -18.18 -3.70
CA TRP A 97 3.41 -16.75 -3.42
C TRP A 97 4.66 -16.28 -2.67
N THR A 98 5.81 -16.30 -3.34
CA THR A 98 7.12 -15.97 -2.76
C THR A 98 7.42 -14.46 -2.68
N HIS A 99 6.44 -13.62 -3.06
CA HIS A 99 6.61 -12.16 -3.18
C HIS A 99 7.07 -11.51 -1.88
N ASP A 100 8.04 -10.63 -2.03
CA ASP A 100 8.55 -9.73 -0.99
C ASP A 100 7.67 -8.49 -0.84
N LEU A 101 6.96 -8.11 -1.92
CA LEU A 101 6.11 -6.92 -1.98
C LEU A 101 4.78 -7.26 -2.64
N LEU A 102 3.69 -6.65 -2.17
CA LEU A 102 2.35 -6.76 -2.73
C LEU A 102 1.67 -5.40 -2.79
N ALA A 103 0.87 -5.16 -3.84
CA ALA A 103 0.00 -3.98 -3.94
C ALA A 103 -1.25 -4.30 -4.74
N TYR A 104 -2.41 -3.84 -4.27
CA TYR A 104 -3.68 -3.95 -4.99
C TYR A 104 -4.10 -2.57 -5.48
N ASP A 105 -4.48 -2.48 -6.75
CA ASP A 105 -4.79 -1.21 -7.41
C ASP A 105 -6.20 -0.66 -7.14
N GLY A 106 -7.02 -1.41 -6.39
CA GLY A 106 -8.41 -1.06 -6.13
C GLY A 106 -9.38 -1.42 -7.26
N ARG A 107 -8.90 -1.94 -8.38
CA ARG A 107 -9.69 -2.16 -9.60
C ARG A 107 -9.50 -3.54 -10.23
N GLY A 108 -9.03 -4.50 -9.45
CA GLY A 108 -8.97 -5.91 -9.83
C GLY A 108 -7.56 -6.41 -10.13
N SER A 109 -6.53 -5.57 -10.09
CA SER A 109 -5.14 -6.01 -10.29
C SER A 109 -4.38 -6.07 -8.98
N LEU A 110 -3.89 -7.25 -8.64
CA LEU A 110 -2.89 -7.45 -7.59
C LEU A 110 -1.51 -7.59 -8.24
N TYR A 111 -0.56 -6.83 -7.75
CA TYR A 111 0.83 -6.86 -8.17
C TYR A 111 1.70 -7.46 -7.09
N GLY A 112 2.71 -8.21 -7.49
CA GLY A 112 3.70 -8.76 -6.57
C GLY A 112 5.10 -8.72 -7.16
N ILE A 113 6.10 -8.39 -6.33
CA ILE A 113 7.51 -8.47 -6.70
C ILE A 113 8.15 -9.58 -5.88
N ALA A 114 8.80 -10.52 -6.58
CA ALA A 114 9.65 -11.54 -5.99
C ALA A 114 11.00 -11.52 -6.69
N ALA A 115 12.10 -11.32 -5.95
CA ALA A 115 13.46 -11.29 -6.51
C ALA A 115 13.59 -10.39 -7.76
N GLY A 116 12.95 -9.22 -7.74
CA GLY A 116 12.96 -8.24 -8.83
C GLY A 116 12.10 -8.58 -10.05
N ALA A 117 11.33 -9.67 -10.02
CA ALA A 117 10.34 -10.00 -11.03
C ALA A 117 8.96 -9.47 -10.62
N LEU A 118 8.39 -8.55 -11.40
CA LEU A 118 7.04 -8.04 -11.19
C LEU A 118 6.03 -8.95 -11.89
N ARG A 119 4.99 -9.37 -11.17
CA ARG A 119 3.88 -10.17 -11.69
C ARG A 119 2.56 -9.47 -11.41
N ARG A 120 1.57 -9.72 -12.28
CA ARG A 120 0.18 -9.27 -12.08
C ARG A 120 -0.75 -10.47 -11.93
N TYR A 121 -1.79 -10.28 -11.14
CA TYR A 121 -2.87 -11.22 -10.93
C TYR A 121 -4.20 -10.48 -11.02
N THR A 122 -5.19 -11.09 -11.67
CA THR A 122 -6.57 -10.63 -11.66
C THR A 122 -7.29 -11.13 -10.41
N ILE A 123 -7.97 -10.23 -9.71
CA ILE A 123 -8.85 -10.49 -8.56
C ILE A 123 -10.29 -10.20 -8.99
N THR A 124 -11.14 -11.22 -8.98
CA THR A 124 -12.54 -11.11 -9.47
C THR A 124 -13.59 -10.96 -8.37
N ALA A 125 -13.17 -11.01 -7.11
CA ALA A 125 -14.07 -10.95 -5.96
C ALA A 125 -13.51 -10.08 -4.84
N ASN A 126 -14.38 -9.34 -4.15
CA ASN A 126 -14.02 -8.51 -3.00
C ASN A 126 -13.43 -9.32 -1.83
N LYS A 127 -13.86 -10.58 -1.69
CA LYS A 127 -13.37 -11.54 -0.69
C LYS A 127 -12.95 -12.82 -1.42
N PRO A 128 -11.78 -12.82 -2.09
CA PRO A 128 -11.45 -13.84 -3.08
C PRO A 128 -11.15 -15.19 -2.42
N GLY A 129 -11.68 -16.27 -2.99
CA GLY A 129 -11.14 -17.61 -2.82
C GLY A 129 -9.97 -17.86 -3.78
N ALA A 130 -9.37 -19.05 -3.72
CA ALA A 130 -8.25 -19.42 -4.59
C ALA A 130 -8.60 -19.30 -6.09
N GLY A 131 -9.82 -19.67 -6.48
CA GLY A 131 -10.30 -19.58 -7.86
C GLY A 131 -10.62 -18.16 -8.35
N ASP A 132 -10.67 -17.18 -7.45
CA ASP A 132 -10.92 -15.77 -7.79
C ASP A 132 -9.62 -14.99 -8.05
N ILE A 133 -8.47 -15.68 -7.99
CA ILE A 133 -7.14 -15.11 -8.20
C ILE A 133 -6.49 -15.83 -9.38
N THR A 134 -6.40 -15.16 -10.51
CA THR A 134 -5.79 -15.71 -11.72
C THR A 134 -4.48 -14.99 -12.02
N SER A 135 -3.41 -15.71 -12.33
CA SER A 135 -2.16 -15.06 -12.75
C SER A 135 -2.28 -14.55 -14.18
N ASP A 136 -1.98 -13.27 -14.38
CA ASP A 136 -1.84 -12.65 -15.69
C ASP A 136 -0.42 -12.84 -16.26
N GLY A 137 0.49 -13.41 -15.46
CA GLY A 137 1.86 -13.71 -15.82
C GLY A 137 2.91 -12.72 -15.30
N LEU A 138 4.10 -12.85 -15.85
CA LEU A 138 5.24 -11.97 -15.59
C LEU A 138 5.07 -10.66 -16.38
N ILE A 139 5.19 -9.52 -15.72
CA ILE A 139 5.24 -8.21 -16.38
C ILE A 139 6.64 -8.01 -16.97
N ASP A 140 7.66 -8.05 -16.13
CA ASP A 140 9.08 -8.03 -16.50
C ASP A 140 9.98 -8.36 -15.28
N THR A 141 11.29 -8.35 -15.49
CA THR A 141 12.33 -8.51 -14.47
C THR A 141 13.19 -7.24 -14.33
N GLY A 142 13.98 -7.16 -13.26
CA GLY A 142 14.89 -6.03 -13.01
C GLY A 142 14.27 -4.89 -12.19
N PHE A 143 13.10 -5.09 -11.59
CA PHE A 143 12.51 -4.14 -10.66
C PHE A 143 13.33 -4.08 -9.37
N THR A 144 13.83 -2.90 -9.00
CA THR A 144 14.74 -2.67 -7.85
C THR A 144 14.06 -2.05 -6.64
N LEU A 145 12.72 -2.01 -6.65
CA LEU A 145 11.92 -1.45 -5.58
C LEU A 145 12.11 -2.22 -4.27
N LYS A 146 12.23 -1.49 -3.17
CA LYS A 146 12.20 -2.03 -1.80
C LYS A 146 10.88 -1.79 -1.07
N THR A 147 10.03 -0.90 -1.60
CA THR A 147 8.64 -0.71 -1.17
C THR A 147 7.72 -0.78 -2.38
N LEU A 148 6.43 -1.06 -2.18
CA LEU A 148 5.47 -1.09 -3.28
C LEU A 148 4.08 -0.68 -2.78
N THR A 149 3.46 0.24 -3.51
CA THR A 149 2.04 0.55 -3.39
C THR A 149 1.45 0.81 -4.77
N ALA A 150 0.13 0.87 -4.85
CA ALA A 150 -0.57 1.30 -6.05
C ALA A 150 -1.22 2.65 -5.78
N THR A 151 -1.04 3.61 -6.69
CA THR A 151 -1.64 4.97 -6.59
C THR A 151 -2.95 5.07 -7.36
N GLY A 152 -3.27 4.05 -8.13
CA GLY A 152 -4.49 3.90 -8.90
C GLY A 152 -4.39 2.70 -9.85
N PRO A 153 -5.43 2.48 -10.68
CA PRO A 153 -5.44 1.39 -11.64
C PRO A 153 -4.21 1.43 -12.55
N ASP A 154 -3.49 0.31 -12.63
CA ASP A 154 -2.27 0.16 -13.43
C ASP A 154 -1.09 1.09 -13.06
N TRP A 155 -1.16 1.82 -11.95
CA TRP A 155 -0.10 2.71 -11.48
C TRP A 155 0.49 2.24 -10.16
N LEU A 156 1.79 1.99 -10.18
CA LEU A 156 2.57 1.56 -9.02
C LEU A 156 3.55 2.65 -8.60
N LEU A 157 3.85 2.70 -7.31
CA LEU A 157 4.81 3.62 -6.72
C LEU A 157 5.67 2.88 -5.70
N GLY A 158 6.95 3.21 -5.63
CA GLY A 158 7.83 2.63 -4.63
C GLY A 158 9.19 3.33 -4.55
N THR A 159 9.95 2.99 -3.53
CA THR A 159 11.30 3.55 -3.31
C THR A 159 12.38 2.53 -3.63
N THR A 160 13.58 2.99 -3.94
CA THR A 160 14.77 2.15 -4.11
C THR A 160 15.69 2.27 -2.89
N SER A 161 16.65 1.34 -2.77
CA SER A 161 17.73 1.47 -1.79
C SER A 161 18.68 2.65 -2.09
N GLY A 162 18.74 3.08 -3.35
CA GLY A 162 19.49 4.27 -3.79
C GLY A 162 18.82 5.59 -3.43
N GLY A 163 17.56 5.57 -3.02
CA GLY A 163 16.82 6.73 -2.54
C GLY A 163 15.88 7.36 -3.56
N GLU A 164 15.71 6.75 -4.72
CA GLU A 164 14.76 7.21 -5.72
C GLU A 164 13.32 6.94 -5.25
N LEU A 165 12.41 7.80 -5.68
CA LEU A 165 10.97 7.52 -5.74
C LEU A 165 10.59 7.28 -7.19
N LEU A 166 10.10 6.08 -7.47
CA LEU A 166 9.78 5.63 -8.82
C LEU A 166 8.28 5.35 -8.97
N SER A 167 7.70 5.83 -10.07
CA SER A 167 6.35 5.50 -10.49
C SER A 167 6.41 4.62 -11.75
N TYR A 168 5.49 3.67 -11.86
CA TYR A 168 5.38 2.79 -13.00
C TYR A 168 3.95 2.76 -13.50
N ARG A 169 3.77 2.93 -14.82
CA ARG A 169 2.50 2.63 -15.48
C ARG A 169 2.60 1.27 -16.16
N ILE A 170 1.76 0.33 -15.77
CA ILE A 170 1.79 -1.06 -16.22
C ILE A 170 0.63 -1.34 -17.16
N ARG A 171 0.87 -1.46 -18.46
CA ARG A 171 -0.20 -1.82 -19.42
C ARG A 171 -0.26 -3.33 -19.65
N GLY A 172 0.87 -4.02 -19.53
CA GLY A 172 0.95 -5.47 -19.61
C GLY A 172 2.40 -5.98 -19.64
N ALA A 173 2.56 -7.26 -19.97
CA ALA A 173 3.89 -7.87 -20.12
C ALA A 173 4.69 -7.16 -21.21
N GLY A 174 5.89 -6.68 -20.87
CA GLY A 174 6.76 -5.91 -21.77
C GLY A 174 6.22 -4.53 -22.20
N ASP A 175 5.04 -4.12 -21.74
CA ASP A 175 4.46 -2.78 -21.98
C ASP A 175 4.25 -2.07 -20.65
N TRP A 176 5.28 -1.34 -20.25
CA TRP A 176 5.28 -0.53 -19.05
C TRP A 176 6.19 0.67 -19.24
N THR A 177 6.04 1.67 -18.38
CA THR A 177 6.87 2.88 -18.40
C THR A 177 7.29 3.21 -16.98
N ARG A 178 8.59 3.41 -16.75
CA ARG A 178 9.16 3.92 -15.48
C ARG A 178 9.30 5.43 -15.56
N TYR A 179 8.92 6.07 -14.46
CA TYR A 179 9.11 7.48 -14.19
C TYR A 179 9.91 7.63 -12.90
N GLU A 180 10.86 8.55 -12.90
CA GLU A 180 11.59 8.92 -11.69
C GLU A 180 11.00 10.23 -11.18
N LEU A 181 10.30 10.17 -10.05
CA LEU A 181 9.65 11.34 -9.47
C LEU A 181 10.63 12.15 -8.62
N LYS A 182 11.54 11.45 -7.92
CA LYS A 182 12.65 12.04 -7.16
C LYS A 182 13.87 11.13 -7.28
N SER A 183 15.05 11.74 -7.36
CA SER A 183 16.31 11.03 -7.57
C SER A 183 17.02 10.58 -6.28
N SER A 184 16.61 11.09 -5.12
CA SER A 184 17.23 10.73 -3.82
C SER A 184 16.32 11.06 -2.63
N THR A 185 16.76 10.66 -1.41
CA THR A 185 16.16 10.90 -0.07
C THR A 185 15.04 9.97 0.37
N TRP A 186 14.49 9.14 -0.53
CA TRP A 186 13.36 8.25 -0.20
C TRP A 186 13.79 6.90 0.37
N GLN A 187 15.10 6.63 0.48
CA GLN A 187 15.64 5.38 1.03
C GLN A 187 15.37 5.24 2.54
N VAL A 188 14.89 6.28 3.21
CA VAL A 188 14.58 6.26 4.64
C VAL A 188 13.32 5.45 4.96
N PHE A 189 12.42 5.27 4.00
CA PHE A 189 11.15 4.59 4.22
C PHE A 189 11.27 3.07 4.11
N THR A 190 10.71 2.35 5.07
CA THR A 190 10.56 0.90 5.09
C THR A 190 9.27 0.46 4.41
N ASP A 191 8.22 1.27 4.48
CA ASP A 191 6.97 1.08 3.76
C ASP A 191 6.54 2.39 3.10
N LEU A 192 5.86 2.25 1.96
CA LEU A 192 5.17 3.35 1.30
C LEU A 192 3.76 2.85 1.01
N VAL A 193 2.73 3.60 1.40
CA VAL A 193 1.33 3.21 1.19
C VAL A 193 0.53 4.35 0.60
N SER A 194 -0.41 4.03 -0.29
CA SER A 194 -1.33 5.00 -0.89
C SER A 194 -2.77 4.51 -0.80
N PRO A 195 -3.71 5.34 -0.32
CA PRO A 195 -5.14 5.09 -0.45
C PRO A 195 -5.72 5.55 -1.81
N GLY A 196 -4.88 6.08 -2.71
CA GLY A 196 -5.31 6.79 -3.93
C GLY A 196 -5.29 8.31 -3.77
N GLY A 197 -5.82 9.03 -4.78
CA GLY A 197 -5.96 10.49 -4.76
C GLY A 197 -4.64 11.27 -4.67
N GLY A 198 -3.54 10.69 -5.14
CA GLY A 198 -2.21 11.32 -5.05
C GLY A 198 -1.61 11.38 -3.64
N VAL A 199 -2.23 10.73 -2.65
CA VAL A 199 -1.75 10.72 -1.27
C VAL A 199 -0.83 9.55 -1.02
N TYR A 200 0.33 9.80 -0.41
CA TYR A 200 1.30 8.79 -0.02
C TYR A 200 1.68 8.96 1.45
N PHE A 201 1.83 7.84 2.16
CA PHE A 201 2.38 7.80 3.50
C PHE A 201 3.66 6.97 3.52
N GLY A 202 4.77 7.59 3.92
CA GLY A 202 6.05 6.92 4.10
C GLY A 202 6.28 6.58 5.57
N HIS A 203 6.43 5.30 5.88
CA HIS A 203 6.80 4.83 7.22
C HIS A 203 8.29 4.54 7.27
N ASN A 204 8.97 4.99 8.33
CA ASN A 204 10.41 4.79 8.48
C ASN A 204 10.74 3.86 9.67
N ALA A 205 11.99 3.39 9.71
CA ALA A 205 12.47 2.49 10.75
C ALA A 205 12.45 3.10 12.17
N ASP A 206 12.46 4.43 12.29
CA ASP A 206 12.37 5.14 13.56
C ASP A 206 10.93 5.22 14.10
N GLY A 207 9.96 4.69 13.35
CA GLY A 207 8.56 4.61 13.72
C GLY A 207 7.75 5.88 13.41
N GLY A 208 8.25 6.74 12.54
CA GLY A 208 7.52 7.89 12.02
C GLY A 208 6.70 7.53 10.78
N LEU A 209 5.58 8.24 10.57
CA LEU A 209 4.77 8.18 9.36
C LEU A 209 4.63 9.58 8.77
N TYR A 210 5.04 9.74 7.52
CA TYR A 210 5.16 11.03 6.85
C TYR A 210 4.18 11.15 5.70
N HIS A 211 3.52 12.31 5.58
CA HIS A 211 2.45 12.54 4.62
C HIS A 211 2.95 13.33 3.40
N TYR A 212 2.62 12.83 2.20
CA TYR A 212 2.95 13.43 0.93
C TYR A 212 1.72 13.50 0.03
N VAL A 213 1.68 14.52 -0.82
CA VAL A 213 0.66 14.70 -1.85
C VAL A 213 1.32 14.97 -3.19
N ASP A 214 0.79 14.33 -4.21
CA ASP A 214 1.10 14.54 -5.62
C ASP A 214 -0.21 15.00 -6.29
N ASP A 215 -0.25 16.24 -6.76
CA ASP A 215 -1.49 16.81 -7.29
C ASP A 215 -1.89 16.15 -8.64
N ASN A 216 -0.95 15.48 -9.34
CA ASN A 216 -1.19 14.77 -10.58
C ASN A 216 -0.40 13.44 -10.66
N PRO A 217 -0.80 12.42 -9.89
CA PRO A 217 -0.02 11.18 -9.70
C PRO A 217 0.13 10.30 -10.96
N TYR A 218 -0.43 10.73 -12.10
CA TYR A 218 -0.52 9.98 -13.35
C TYR A 218 0.19 10.64 -14.53
N ASP A 219 0.98 11.70 -14.33
CA ASP A 219 1.76 12.34 -15.39
C ASP A 219 3.23 11.90 -15.46
N GLY A 220 3.69 11.14 -14.46
CA GLY A 220 5.07 10.67 -14.38
C GLY A 220 6.08 11.75 -14.01
N SER A 221 5.63 12.84 -13.39
CA SER A 221 6.44 13.95 -12.92
C SER A 221 6.38 14.04 -11.39
N GLY A 222 7.49 14.43 -10.76
CA GLY A 222 7.51 14.74 -9.32
C GLY A 222 7.53 16.24 -9.04
N ALA A 223 7.07 17.06 -9.99
CA ALA A 223 7.15 18.52 -9.92
C ALA A 223 6.15 19.12 -8.92
N ASP A 224 5.01 18.49 -8.76
CA ASP A 224 3.90 18.79 -7.85
C ASP A 224 3.86 17.86 -6.63
N LEU A 225 4.78 16.90 -6.54
CA LEU A 225 5.01 16.13 -5.32
C LEU A 225 5.53 17.02 -4.19
N ARG A 226 4.75 17.13 -3.13
CA ARG A 226 5.02 17.92 -1.92
C ARG A 226 4.95 17.06 -0.67
N GLY A 227 5.96 17.22 0.19
CA GLY A 227 5.88 16.76 1.57
C GLY A 227 5.06 17.74 2.40
N LEU A 228 4.17 17.21 3.22
CA LEU A 228 3.46 17.96 4.24
C LEU A 228 4.17 17.73 5.57
N ASP A 229 3.41 17.55 6.65
CA ASP A 229 3.94 17.21 7.96
C ASP A 229 3.94 15.69 8.20
N ALA A 230 4.61 15.27 9.27
CA ALA A 230 4.43 13.91 9.76
C ALA A 230 3.00 13.71 10.26
N VAL A 231 2.37 12.58 9.93
CA VAL A 231 1.16 12.12 10.62
C VAL A 231 1.49 11.95 12.10
N ASP A 232 2.59 11.24 12.36
CA ASP A 232 3.25 11.20 13.66
C ASP A 232 4.75 11.04 13.43
N ALA A 233 5.58 11.76 14.20
CA ALA A 233 7.04 11.63 14.09
C ALA A 233 7.57 10.30 14.66
N GLN A 234 6.79 9.62 15.51
CA GLN A 234 7.08 8.34 16.16
C GLN A 234 5.79 7.57 16.48
N GLY A 235 5.90 6.34 16.97
CA GLY A 235 4.78 5.56 17.50
C GLY A 235 4.13 4.58 16.51
N TRP A 236 4.65 4.50 15.29
CA TRP A 236 4.30 3.46 14.31
C TRP A 236 5.27 2.28 14.44
N SER A 237 4.83 1.22 15.10
CA SER A 237 5.63 0.01 15.38
C SER A 237 5.34 -1.17 14.44
N GLN A 238 4.53 -0.94 13.41
CA GLN A 238 4.22 -1.92 12.39
C GLN A 238 5.47 -2.27 11.57
N VAL A 239 5.57 -3.53 11.16
CA VAL A 239 6.64 -4.04 10.27
C VAL A 239 6.20 -4.14 8.82
N LEU A 240 4.89 -4.00 8.58
CA LEU A 240 4.26 -3.94 7.26
C LEU A 240 3.06 -3.01 7.34
N LEU A 241 2.83 -2.24 6.28
CA LEU A 241 1.65 -1.39 6.13
C LEU A 241 1.00 -1.57 4.75
N SER A 242 -0.32 -1.41 4.70
CA SER A 242 -1.07 -1.34 3.45
C SER A 242 -2.35 -0.53 3.62
N ALA A 243 -2.57 0.43 2.72
CA ALA A 243 -3.77 1.26 2.72
C ALA A 243 -4.87 0.65 1.85
N GLN A 244 -6.12 0.85 2.24
CA GLN A 244 -7.26 0.54 1.40
C GLN A 244 -7.27 1.47 0.18
N PRO A 245 -7.30 0.95 -1.05
CA PRO A 245 -7.33 1.79 -2.23
C PRO A 245 -8.71 2.43 -2.45
N GLY A 246 -8.72 3.60 -3.10
CA GLY A 246 -9.92 4.30 -3.53
C GLY A 246 -10.73 4.94 -2.39
N THR A 247 -10.12 5.16 -1.21
CA THR A 247 -10.79 5.85 -0.08
C THR A 247 -10.50 7.34 -0.01
N VAL A 248 -9.66 7.84 -0.92
CA VAL A 248 -9.22 9.23 -1.03
C VAL A 248 -9.34 9.69 -2.48
N ALA A 249 -9.79 10.93 -2.66
CA ALA A 249 -9.97 11.61 -3.94
C ALA A 249 -9.34 13.00 -3.91
#